data_AF-A0A6A8AH88-F1
#
_entry.id   AF-A0A6A8AH88-F1
#
_cell.length_a   1.000
_cell.length_b   1.000
_cell.length_c   1.000
_cell.angle_alpha   90.00
_cell.angle_beta   90.00
_cell.angle_gamma   90.00
#
_symmetry.space_group_name_H-M   'P 1'
#
loop_
_entity.id
_entity.type
_entity.pdbx_description
1 polymer ?
#
loop_
_entity_poly.entity_id
_entity_poly.type
_entity_poly.pdbx_seq_one_letter_code
_entity_poly.pdbx_strand_id
1 'polypeptide(L)'
;MSGKRKSIRKDKRAFTGLEAAIVLTAFVVVAAVFSYVVLNAGFFTTQTAKSTIHTGIKHATSSVELAGDIIGYGTNETAAGQLGNVTFYVRLTAGQNPVDLNETVMSYTVEAGHVLMTKNWTHCENGTMPTEENEWAFTFVGGDDGDNLLERGEKGQLLVNVVDLNPHASFTIEVKPPEGTTLAVSKTVPASVYKVMSM
;
A
#
# COMPACT_ATOMS: atom_id res chain seq x y z
N MET A 1 75.50 17.88 -70.84
CA MET A 1 74.02 17.74 -70.90
C MET A 1 73.48 17.86 -69.48
N SER A 2 72.60 18.84 -69.26
CA SER A 2 72.15 19.27 -67.92
C SER A 2 71.13 18.30 -67.30
N GLY A 3 71.43 17.77 -66.12
CA GLY A 3 70.54 16.91 -65.35
C GLY A 3 69.46 17.72 -64.63
N LYS A 4 68.20 17.57 -65.06
CA LYS A 4 67.03 18.17 -64.39
C LYS A 4 66.86 17.59 -62.99
N ARG A 5 67.10 18.40 -61.94
CA ARG A 5 66.65 18.12 -60.56
C ARG A 5 65.12 18.10 -60.51
N LYS A 6 64.52 16.97 -60.13
CA LYS A 6 63.07 16.87 -59.82
C LYS A 6 62.78 17.63 -58.52
N SER A 7 61.93 18.65 -58.61
CA SER A 7 61.37 19.37 -57.45
C SER A 7 60.36 18.49 -56.73
N ILE A 8 60.58 18.24 -55.42
CA ILE A 8 59.59 17.62 -54.53
C ILE A 8 58.50 18.66 -54.29
N ARG A 9 57.33 18.48 -54.92
CA ARG A 9 56.15 19.32 -54.66
C ARG A 9 55.68 19.09 -53.22
N LYS A 10 55.64 20.15 -52.41
CA LYS A 10 54.98 20.16 -51.09
C LYS A 10 53.47 20.06 -51.28
N ASP A 11 52.90 18.88 -51.03
CA ASP A 11 51.45 18.68 -51.06
C ASP A 11 50.86 18.95 -49.66
N LYS A 12 50.06 20.01 -49.52
CA LYS A 12 49.45 20.40 -48.24
C LYS A 12 48.21 19.56 -47.87
N ARG A 13 47.73 18.72 -48.80
CA ARG A 13 46.54 17.87 -48.62
C ARG A 13 46.65 16.92 -47.42
N ALA A 14 47.86 16.44 -47.12
CA ALA A 14 48.11 15.58 -45.96
C ALA A 14 47.96 16.32 -44.62
N PHE A 15 48.32 17.61 -44.55
CA PHE A 15 48.16 18.41 -43.33
C PHE A 15 46.71 18.81 -43.08
N THR A 16 45.95 19.15 -44.12
CA THR A 16 44.51 19.45 -43.99
C THR A 16 43.69 18.21 -43.60
N GLY A 17 44.13 17.01 -44.00
CA GLY A 17 43.49 15.75 -43.60
C GLY A 17 43.74 15.39 -42.13
N LEU A 18 44.93 15.72 -41.61
CA LEU A 18 45.28 15.49 -40.21
C LEU A 18 44.49 16.42 -39.27
N GLU A 19 44.30 17.68 -39.64
CA GLU A 19 43.45 18.63 -38.90
C GLU A 19 41.98 18.16 -38.88
N ALA A 20 41.46 17.71 -40.03
CA ALA A 20 40.11 17.16 -40.11
C ALA A 20 39.94 15.88 -39.28
N ALA A 21 40.97 15.02 -39.22
CA ALA A 21 40.93 13.79 -38.43
C ALA A 21 40.91 14.06 -36.91
N ILE A 22 41.66 15.06 -36.43
CA ILE A 22 41.65 15.46 -35.01
C ILE A 22 40.27 16.01 -34.63
N VAL A 23 39.67 16.83 -35.48
CA VAL A 23 38.32 17.36 -35.25
C VAL A 23 37.30 16.21 -35.25
N LEU A 24 37.41 15.27 -36.19
CA LEU A 24 36.55 14.10 -36.26
C LEU A 24 36.59 13.27 -34.97
N THR A 25 37.78 12.96 -34.43
CA THR A 25 37.89 12.18 -33.19
C THR A 25 37.34 12.94 -31.99
N ALA A 26 37.55 14.25 -31.90
CA ALA A 26 36.96 15.09 -30.86
C ALA A 26 35.42 15.05 -30.91
N PHE A 27 34.82 15.17 -32.10
CA PHE A 27 33.37 15.04 -32.27
C PHE A 27 32.85 13.66 -31.88
N VAL A 28 33.55 12.59 -32.26
CA VAL A 28 33.15 11.22 -31.90
C VAL A 28 33.21 11.01 -30.38
N VAL A 29 34.24 11.52 -29.70
CA VAL A 29 34.37 11.42 -28.24
C VAL A 29 33.26 12.20 -27.54
N VAL A 30 32.95 13.42 -27.97
CA VAL A 30 31.84 14.21 -27.41
C VAL A 30 30.51 13.49 -27.63
N ALA A 31 30.27 12.93 -28.81
CA ALA A 31 29.07 12.16 -29.09
C ALA A 31 28.98 10.88 -28.21
N ALA A 32 30.09 10.20 -27.98
CA ALA A 32 30.14 9.01 -27.12
C ALA A 32 29.86 9.34 -25.65
N VAL A 33 30.48 10.40 -25.11
CA VAL A 33 30.24 10.85 -23.73
C VAL A 33 28.80 11.33 -23.56
N PHE A 34 28.28 12.08 -24.53
CA PHE A 34 26.89 12.50 -24.54
C PHE A 34 25.93 11.31 -24.54
N SER A 35 26.18 10.32 -25.41
CA SER A 35 25.38 9.10 -25.48
C SER A 35 25.40 8.32 -24.17
N TYR A 36 26.56 8.20 -23.53
CA TYR A 36 26.69 7.54 -22.23
C TYR A 36 25.87 8.23 -21.14
N VAL A 37 25.93 9.56 -21.04
CA VAL A 37 25.15 10.33 -20.06
C VAL A 37 23.66 10.20 -20.32
N VAL A 38 23.24 10.31 -21.58
CA VAL A 38 21.83 10.17 -21.97
C VAL A 38 21.30 8.77 -21.68
N LEU A 39 22.07 7.71 -21.96
CA LEU A 39 21.67 6.34 -21.66
C LEU A 39 21.57 6.09 -20.16
N ASN A 40 22.54 6.54 -19.36
CA ASN A 40 22.51 6.36 -17.91
C ASN A 40 21.34 7.12 -17.26
N ALA A 41 21.12 8.37 -17.68
CA ALA A 41 19.96 9.13 -17.25
C ALA A 41 18.65 8.44 -17.70
N GLY A 42 18.61 7.92 -18.93
CA GLY A 42 17.48 7.18 -19.49
C GLY A 42 17.18 5.87 -18.74
N PHE A 43 18.20 5.15 -18.28
CA PHE A 43 18.00 3.95 -17.47
C PHE A 43 17.45 4.28 -16.10
N PHE A 44 17.96 5.32 -15.44
CA PHE A 44 17.43 5.78 -14.15
C PHE A 44 15.97 6.24 -14.24
N THR A 45 15.61 7.01 -15.27
CA THR A 45 14.22 7.45 -15.48
C THR A 45 13.31 6.27 -15.77
N THR A 46 13.75 5.30 -16.57
CA THR A 46 12.97 4.09 -16.89
C THR A 46 12.76 3.21 -15.67
N GLN A 47 13.80 3.01 -14.84
CA GLN A 47 13.68 2.25 -13.59
C GLN A 47 12.74 2.93 -12.60
N THR A 48 12.86 4.25 -12.45
CA THR A 48 11.98 5.05 -11.59
C THR A 48 10.54 4.97 -12.08
N ALA A 49 10.30 5.14 -13.38
CA ALA A 49 8.98 5.03 -13.98
C ALA A 49 8.37 3.63 -13.76
N LYS A 50 9.16 2.56 -13.94
CA LYS A 50 8.70 1.20 -13.68
C LYS A 50 8.31 1.00 -12.22
N SER A 51 9.11 1.51 -11.28
CA SER A 51 8.82 1.44 -9.84
C SER A 51 7.53 2.17 -9.50
N THR A 52 7.38 3.43 -9.94
CA THR A 52 6.18 4.25 -9.67
C THR A 52 4.92 3.65 -10.30
N ILE A 53 5.01 3.08 -11.50
CA ILE A 53 3.88 2.39 -12.12
C ILE A 53 3.51 1.16 -11.30
N HIS A 54 4.49 0.36 -10.88
CA HIS A 54 4.24 -0.85 -10.11
C HIS A 54 3.63 -0.53 -8.74
N THR A 55 4.18 0.43 -7.99
CA THR A 55 3.63 0.86 -6.71
C THR A 55 2.30 1.58 -6.86
N GLY A 56 2.10 2.35 -7.93
CA GLY A 56 0.82 3.00 -8.23
C GLY A 56 -0.30 2.00 -8.51
N ILE A 57 -0.01 0.96 -9.29
CA ILE A 57 -0.95 -0.17 -9.48
C ILE A 57 -1.17 -0.86 -8.14
N LYS A 58 -0.09 -1.18 -7.41
CA LYS A 58 -0.16 -1.88 -6.12
C LYS A 58 -1.10 -1.14 -5.16
N HIS A 59 -0.88 0.15 -4.93
CA HIS A 59 -1.75 1.00 -4.11
C HIS A 59 -3.19 1.03 -4.59
N ALA A 60 -3.44 1.12 -5.90
CA ALA A 60 -4.81 1.17 -6.40
C ALA A 60 -5.57 -0.15 -6.18
N THR A 61 -4.88 -1.29 -6.14
CA THR A 61 -5.47 -2.62 -6.03
C THR A 61 -5.35 -3.27 -4.65
N SER A 62 -4.56 -2.71 -3.73
CA SER A 62 -4.37 -3.19 -2.35
C SER A 62 -5.45 -2.66 -1.38
N SER A 63 -6.73 -2.71 -1.73
CA SER A 63 -7.80 -2.27 -0.81
C SER A 63 -8.53 -3.45 -0.19
N VAL A 64 -9.11 -3.24 1.00
CA VAL A 64 -9.97 -4.22 1.69
C VAL A 64 -11.44 -3.82 1.59
N GLU A 65 -12.33 -4.81 1.55
CA GLU A 65 -13.79 -4.62 1.56
C GLU A 65 -14.45 -5.47 2.63
N LEU A 66 -15.63 -5.04 3.07
CA LEU A 66 -16.46 -5.78 4.03
C LEU A 66 -16.96 -7.09 3.41
N ALA A 67 -16.78 -8.19 4.12
CA ALA A 67 -17.15 -9.54 3.71
C ALA A 67 -18.31 -10.09 4.56
N GLY A 68 -19.53 -9.63 4.28
CA GLY A 68 -20.74 -10.03 5.00
C GLY A 68 -21.24 -8.97 5.97
N ASP A 69 -22.04 -9.38 6.94
CA ASP A 69 -22.66 -8.48 7.90
C ASP A 69 -21.78 -8.23 9.12
N ILE A 70 -22.12 -7.18 9.87
CA ILE A 70 -21.44 -6.77 11.08
C ILE A 70 -22.15 -7.39 12.27
N ILE A 71 -21.40 -8.00 13.17
CA ILE A 71 -21.93 -8.67 14.34
C ILE A 71 -21.62 -7.81 15.56
N GLY A 72 -22.67 -7.35 16.24
CA GLY A 72 -22.57 -6.63 17.51
C GLY A 72 -22.78 -7.58 18.69
N TYR A 73 -22.07 -7.32 19.77
CA TYR A 73 -22.20 -8.02 21.04
C TYR A 73 -22.56 -7.02 22.14
N GLY A 74 -23.72 -7.22 22.75
CA GLY A 74 -24.13 -6.47 23.93
C GLY A 74 -23.38 -6.88 25.18
N THR A 75 -23.16 -5.94 26.11
CA THR A 75 -22.49 -6.21 27.39
C THR A 75 -23.34 -6.94 28.41
N ASN A 76 -24.67 -6.84 28.29
CA ASN A 76 -25.63 -7.53 29.15
C ASN A 76 -26.34 -8.67 28.42
N GLU A 77 -26.69 -9.73 29.15
CA GLU A 77 -27.43 -10.87 28.59
C GLU A 77 -28.91 -10.53 28.29
N THR A 78 -29.41 -9.39 28.78
CA THR A 78 -30.80 -8.94 28.62
C THR A 78 -30.89 -7.81 27.58
N ALA A 79 -32.03 -7.71 26.87
CA ALA A 79 -32.29 -6.84 25.71
C ALA A 79 -32.19 -5.31 25.91
N ALA A 80 -31.65 -4.85 27.04
CA ALA A 80 -31.46 -3.45 27.42
C ALA A 80 -29.99 -3.13 27.72
N GLY A 81 -29.06 -3.82 27.04
CA GLY A 81 -27.63 -3.60 27.17
C GLY A 81 -27.09 -2.43 26.33
N GLN A 82 -25.82 -2.12 26.55
CA GLN A 82 -25.02 -1.28 25.66
C GLN A 82 -24.26 -2.18 24.68
N LEU A 83 -23.92 -1.67 23.50
CA LEU A 83 -23.06 -2.38 22.55
C LEU A 83 -21.60 -2.22 23.02
N GLY A 84 -20.93 -3.33 23.31
CA GLY A 84 -19.54 -3.32 23.79
C GLY A 84 -18.54 -3.81 22.75
N ASN A 85 -18.88 -4.82 21.96
CA ASN A 85 -17.95 -5.36 20.97
C ASN A 85 -18.60 -5.48 19.59
N VAL A 86 -17.78 -5.34 18.56
CA VAL A 86 -18.16 -5.50 17.17
C VAL A 86 -17.17 -6.44 16.48
N THR A 87 -17.70 -7.41 15.74
CA THR A 87 -16.92 -8.25 14.84
C THR A 87 -17.42 -8.08 13.43
N PHE A 88 -16.49 -7.94 12.50
CA PHE A 88 -16.80 -8.00 11.08
C PHE A 88 -15.66 -8.64 10.33
N TYR A 89 -15.97 -9.13 9.13
CA TYR A 89 -14.99 -9.78 8.28
C TYR A 89 -14.60 -8.86 7.15
N VAL A 90 -13.33 -8.86 6.79
CA VAL A 90 -12.79 -8.16 5.64
C VAL A 90 -12.18 -9.17 4.67
N ARG A 91 -12.24 -8.85 3.39
CA ARG A 91 -11.55 -9.58 2.32
C ARG A 91 -10.86 -8.59 1.40
N LEU A 92 -9.95 -9.08 0.58
CA LEU A 92 -9.37 -8.27 -0.48
C LEU A 92 -10.45 -7.83 -1.48
N THR A 93 -10.35 -6.58 -1.95
CA THR A 93 -11.13 -6.09 -3.09
C THR A 93 -10.81 -6.87 -4.36
N ALA A 94 -11.53 -6.59 -5.45
CA ALA A 94 -11.34 -7.23 -6.75
C ALA A 94 -9.89 -7.19 -7.29
N GLY A 95 -9.05 -6.26 -6.80
CA GLY A 95 -7.63 -6.18 -7.13
C GLY A 95 -6.77 -7.34 -6.59
N GLN A 96 -7.22 -8.02 -5.53
CA GLN A 96 -6.59 -9.20 -4.92
C GLN A 96 -5.09 -9.07 -4.59
N ASN A 97 -4.61 -7.85 -4.34
CA ASN A 97 -3.27 -7.68 -3.79
C ASN A 97 -3.28 -7.95 -2.29
N PRO A 98 -2.29 -8.68 -1.77
CA PRO A 98 -2.15 -8.92 -0.33
C PRO A 98 -2.10 -7.63 0.48
N VAL A 99 -2.76 -7.62 1.64
CA VAL A 99 -2.78 -6.49 2.57
C VAL A 99 -2.30 -6.93 3.94
N ASP A 100 -1.30 -6.24 4.47
CA ASP A 100 -0.79 -6.51 5.82
C ASP A 100 -1.73 -5.95 6.91
N LEU A 101 -2.35 -6.84 7.67
CA LEU A 101 -3.23 -6.47 8.79
C LEU A 101 -2.43 -6.06 10.04
N ASN A 102 -1.15 -6.42 10.14
CA ASN A 102 -0.25 -5.97 11.19
C ASN A 102 0.21 -4.51 11.01
N GLU A 103 0.32 -3.99 9.78
CA GLU A 103 0.57 -2.56 9.55
C GLU A 103 -0.72 -1.73 9.40
N THR A 104 -1.87 -2.40 9.30
CA THR A 104 -3.18 -1.73 9.27
C THR A 104 -3.44 -0.97 10.56
N VAL A 105 -3.96 0.24 10.41
CA VAL A 105 -4.38 1.13 11.50
C VAL A 105 -5.90 1.20 11.52
N MET A 106 -6.50 1.20 12.71
CA MET A 106 -7.94 1.38 12.85
C MET A 106 -8.25 2.59 13.71
N SER A 107 -9.27 3.35 13.31
CA SER A 107 -9.81 4.45 14.12
C SER A 107 -11.31 4.33 14.28
N TYR A 108 -11.79 4.86 15.40
CA TYR A 108 -13.16 4.79 15.82
C TYR A 108 -13.70 6.19 16.06
N THR A 109 -14.87 6.48 15.51
CA THR A 109 -15.52 7.78 15.60
C THR A 109 -16.91 7.63 16.18
N VAL A 110 -17.20 8.44 17.19
CA VAL A 110 -18.51 8.58 17.83
C VAL A 110 -18.85 10.06 17.97
N GLU A 111 -20.06 10.38 18.40
CA GLU A 111 -20.46 11.76 18.67
C GLU A 111 -19.51 12.47 19.66
N ALA A 112 -18.99 11.73 20.64
CA ALA A 112 -18.07 12.27 21.65
C ALA A 112 -16.66 12.58 21.12
N GLY A 113 -16.25 12.02 19.97
CA GLY A 113 -14.92 12.25 19.39
C GLY A 113 -14.40 11.14 18.49
N HIS A 114 -13.14 11.32 18.06
CA HIS A 114 -12.38 10.38 17.22
C HIS A 114 -11.21 9.82 18.03
N VAL A 115 -11.05 8.49 18.00
CA VAL A 115 -10.05 7.76 18.77
C VAL A 115 -9.28 6.82 17.84
N LEU A 116 -7.95 6.79 17.99
CA LEU A 116 -7.10 5.80 17.36
C LEU A 116 -7.12 4.53 18.20
N MET A 117 -7.41 3.38 17.59
CA MET A 117 -7.53 2.12 18.31
C MET A 117 -6.19 1.42 18.45
N THR A 118 -5.94 0.85 19.63
CA THR A 118 -4.72 0.09 19.93
C THR A 118 -4.88 -1.36 19.52
N LYS A 119 -3.88 -1.91 18.81
CA LYS A 119 -3.89 -3.31 18.41
C LYS A 119 -3.39 -4.19 19.55
N ASN A 120 -4.13 -5.22 19.92
CA ASN A 120 -3.75 -6.15 20.97
C ASN A 120 -3.31 -7.50 20.38
N TRP A 121 -1.99 -7.75 20.44
CA TRP A 121 -1.36 -8.92 19.82
C TRP A 121 -1.77 -10.25 20.47
N THR A 122 -1.91 -10.27 21.80
CA THR A 122 -2.34 -11.47 22.54
C THR A 122 -3.72 -11.95 22.09
N HIS A 123 -4.61 -11.01 21.79
CA HIS A 123 -5.95 -11.31 21.29
C HIS A 123 -5.96 -11.70 19.80
N CYS A 124 -4.99 -11.23 19.01
CA CYS A 124 -4.81 -11.67 17.63
C CYS A 124 -4.41 -13.15 17.56
N GLU A 125 -3.41 -13.56 18.35
CA GLU A 125 -2.92 -14.95 18.39
C GLU A 125 -3.99 -15.93 18.88
N ASN A 126 -4.80 -15.52 19.85
CA ASN A 126 -5.83 -16.38 20.44
C ASN A 126 -7.19 -16.31 19.73
N GLY A 127 -7.37 -15.39 18.77
CA GLY A 127 -8.66 -15.16 18.10
C GLY A 127 -9.77 -14.75 19.08
N THR A 128 -9.43 -13.96 20.10
CA THR A 128 -10.36 -13.57 21.18
C THR A 128 -10.69 -12.08 21.16
N MET A 129 -11.82 -11.71 21.75
CA MET A 129 -12.21 -10.31 21.87
C MET A 129 -11.30 -9.55 22.84
N PRO A 130 -10.81 -8.36 22.46
CA PRO A 130 -10.09 -7.48 23.37
C PRO A 130 -10.94 -7.04 24.56
N THR A 131 -10.34 -6.99 25.74
CA THR A 131 -11.04 -6.63 26.98
C THR A 131 -10.90 -5.16 27.37
N GLU A 132 -9.87 -4.46 26.88
CA GLU A 132 -9.66 -3.05 27.20
C GLU A 132 -10.36 -2.13 26.19
N GLU A 133 -10.66 -0.92 26.65
CA GLU A 133 -11.32 0.10 25.84
C GLU A 133 -10.47 0.53 24.64
N ASN A 134 -11.13 0.72 23.50
CA ASN A 134 -10.50 1.15 22.25
C ASN A 134 -9.42 0.20 21.71
N GLU A 135 -9.47 -1.07 22.08
CA GLU A 135 -8.61 -2.09 21.53
C GLU A 135 -9.25 -2.85 20.37
N TRP A 136 -8.39 -3.38 19.51
CA TRP A 136 -8.80 -4.28 18.45
C TRP A 136 -7.80 -5.41 18.24
N ALA A 137 -8.29 -6.50 17.69
CA ALA A 137 -7.51 -7.65 17.27
C ALA A 137 -8.01 -8.14 15.92
N PHE A 138 -7.19 -8.95 15.25
CA PHE A 138 -7.57 -9.63 14.02
C PHE A 138 -7.19 -11.10 14.09
N THR A 139 -7.92 -11.93 13.36
CA THR A 139 -7.58 -13.34 13.14
C THR A 139 -7.99 -13.71 11.72
N PHE A 140 -7.40 -14.74 11.14
CA PHE A 140 -7.75 -15.20 9.80
C PHE A 140 -8.73 -16.36 9.85
N VAL A 141 -9.67 -16.35 8.91
CA VAL A 141 -10.68 -17.39 8.76
C VAL A 141 -10.62 -17.95 7.36
N GLY A 142 -10.13 -19.20 7.29
CA GLY A 142 -9.94 -19.95 6.06
C GLY A 142 -8.66 -19.54 5.32
N GLY A 143 -7.86 -20.53 4.93
CA GLY A 143 -6.64 -20.32 4.15
C GLY A 143 -5.39 -19.99 4.97
N ASP A 144 -5.54 -19.59 6.24
CA ASP A 144 -4.47 -19.16 7.16
C ASP A 144 -3.22 -20.03 7.06
N ASP A 145 -2.14 -19.41 6.56
CA ASP A 145 -0.82 -20.00 6.41
C ASP A 145 0.15 -19.61 7.54
N GLY A 146 -0.34 -18.85 8.54
CA GLY A 146 0.39 -18.45 9.73
C GLY A 146 1.13 -17.12 9.62
N ASP A 147 0.85 -16.32 8.58
CA ASP A 147 1.35 -14.95 8.48
C ASP A 147 0.26 -13.88 8.78
N ASN A 148 0.61 -12.60 8.62
CA ASN A 148 -0.30 -11.47 8.89
C ASN A 148 -0.83 -10.80 7.62
N LEU A 149 -0.64 -11.43 6.46
CA LEU A 149 -1.05 -10.93 5.18
C LEU A 149 -2.43 -11.48 4.85
N LEU A 150 -3.38 -10.59 4.62
CA LEU A 150 -4.66 -10.98 4.06
C LEU A 150 -4.48 -11.31 2.59
N GLU A 151 -4.58 -12.59 2.24
CA GLU A 151 -4.36 -13.07 0.88
C GLU A 151 -5.65 -13.50 0.15
N ARG A 152 -5.47 -13.91 -1.11
CA ARG A 152 -6.57 -14.36 -1.95
C ARG A 152 -7.15 -15.67 -1.41
N GLY A 153 -8.42 -15.61 -1.02
CA GLY A 153 -9.16 -16.78 -0.52
C GLY A 153 -9.30 -16.79 1.00
N GLU A 154 -8.63 -15.86 1.67
CA GLU A 154 -8.71 -15.67 3.10
C GLU A 154 -9.72 -14.57 3.48
N LYS A 155 -10.14 -14.61 4.74
CA LYS A 155 -10.96 -13.56 5.35
C LYS A 155 -10.32 -13.13 6.65
N GLY A 156 -10.07 -11.84 6.82
CA GLY A 156 -9.65 -11.27 8.10
C GLY A 156 -10.87 -11.02 8.96
N GLN A 157 -10.99 -11.68 10.10
CA GLN A 157 -11.96 -11.36 11.13
C GLN A 157 -11.39 -10.27 12.03
N LEU A 158 -12.03 -9.11 12.06
CA LEU A 158 -11.67 -7.99 12.92
C LEU A 158 -12.55 -8.01 14.17
N LEU A 159 -11.92 -8.04 15.34
CA LEU A 159 -12.55 -8.02 16.65
C LEU A 159 -12.28 -6.65 17.29
N VAL A 160 -13.33 -5.89 17.56
CA VAL A 160 -13.22 -4.48 17.91
C VAL A 160 -13.99 -4.21 19.19
N ASN A 161 -13.33 -3.70 20.22
CA ASN A 161 -13.99 -3.25 21.44
C ASN A 161 -14.43 -1.79 21.26
N VAL A 162 -15.73 -1.59 21.13
CA VAL A 162 -16.38 -0.29 20.99
C VAL A 162 -17.05 0.05 22.32
N VAL A 163 -16.42 0.93 23.09
CA VAL A 163 -16.81 1.23 24.48
C VAL A 163 -18.31 1.52 24.62
N ASP A 164 -19.00 0.66 25.37
CA ASP A 164 -20.39 0.73 25.87
C ASP A 164 -21.31 1.77 25.21
N LEU A 165 -21.57 1.58 23.92
CA LEU A 165 -22.44 2.46 23.15
C LEU A 165 -23.91 2.27 23.54
N ASN A 166 -24.59 3.38 23.79
CA ASN A 166 -26.01 3.40 24.07
C ASN A 166 -26.85 3.07 22.82
N PRO A 167 -28.07 2.51 22.99
CA PRO A 167 -29.04 2.40 21.90
C PRO A 167 -29.22 3.73 21.15
N HIS A 168 -29.38 3.65 19.83
CA HIS A 168 -29.47 4.80 18.91
C HIS A 168 -28.19 5.62 18.70
N ALA A 169 -27.08 5.29 19.38
CA ALA A 169 -25.80 5.93 19.09
C ALA A 169 -25.31 5.52 17.69
N SER A 170 -24.73 6.47 16.95
CA SER A 170 -24.08 6.18 15.67
C SER A 170 -22.57 6.14 15.88
N PHE A 171 -21.91 5.20 15.20
CA PHE A 171 -20.48 5.02 15.27
C PHE A 171 -19.92 4.69 13.89
N THR A 172 -18.65 5.04 13.68
CA THR A 172 -17.93 4.73 12.45
C THR A 172 -16.57 4.13 12.79
N ILE A 173 -16.31 2.95 12.24
CA ILE A 173 -15.01 2.29 12.31
C ILE A 173 -14.32 2.49 10.96
N GLU A 174 -13.12 3.04 10.97
CA GLU A 174 -12.30 3.23 9.79
C GLU A 174 -11.09 2.30 9.85
N VAL A 175 -11.02 1.35 8.93
CA VAL A 175 -9.87 0.47 8.73
C VAL A 175 -8.99 1.07 7.65
N LYS A 176 -7.74 1.38 7.99
CA LYS A 176 -6.74 2.04 7.15
C LYS A 176 -5.58 1.07 6.88
N PRO A 177 -5.65 0.29 5.80
CA PRO A 177 -4.51 -0.49 5.32
C PRO A 177 -3.26 0.37 5.07
N PRO A 178 -2.04 -0.21 5.12
CA PRO A 178 -0.80 0.52 4.82
C PRO A 178 -0.74 1.01 3.36
N GLU A 179 -1.29 0.23 2.44
CA GLU A 179 -1.49 0.58 1.04
C GLU A 179 -2.97 0.43 0.71
N GLY A 180 -3.53 1.29 -0.15
CA GLY A 180 -4.92 1.18 -0.57
C GLY A 180 -5.85 2.23 0.01
N THR A 181 -7.14 1.92 -0.06
CA THR A 181 -8.22 2.81 0.36
C THR A 181 -8.70 2.43 1.76
N THR A 182 -9.02 3.44 2.56
CA THR A 182 -9.67 3.28 3.86
C THR A 182 -11.07 2.67 3.70
N LEU A 183 -11.34 1.60 4.42
CA LEU A 183 -12.69 1.06 4.57
C LEU A 183 -13.37 1.74 5.75
N ALA A 184 -14.41 2.54 5.49
CA ALA A 184 -15.22 3.18 6.51
C ALA A 184 -16.54 2.42 6.70
N VAL A 185 -16.82 2.06 7.94
CA VAL A 185 -17.96 1.25 8.33
C VAL A 185 -18.80 2.04 9.33
N SER A 186 -19.92 2.60 8.86
CA SER A 186 -20.80 3.43 9.67
C SER A 186 -22.10 2.68 10.00
N LYS A 187 -22.43 2.60 11.28
CA LYS A 187 -23.63 1.92 11.78
C LYS A 187 -24.27 2.71 12.92
N THR A 188 -25.56 2.44 13.15
CA THR A 188 -26.32 2.96 14.28
C THR A 188 -26.74 1.79 15.15
N VAL A 189 -26.49 1.91 16.46
CA VAL A 189 -26.87 0.89 17.44
C VAL A 189 -28.41 0.78 17.47
N PRO A 190 -28.98 -0.43 17.33
CA PRO A 190 -30.42 -0.62 17.37
C PRO A 190 -31.01 -0.29 18.75
N ALA A 191 -32.33 -0.09 18.80
CA ALA A 191 -33.05 0.24 20.04
C ALA A 191 -32.97 -0.86 21.12
N SER A 192 -32.83 -2.12 20.69
CA SER A 192 -32.68 -3.27 21.58
C SER A 192 -31.37 -3.97 21.28
N VAL A 193 -30.48 -4.01 22.29
CA VAL A 193 -29.16 -4.63 22.18
C VAL A 193 -29.22 -5.99 22.85
N TYR A 194 -29.01 -7.04 22.05
CA TYR A 194 -28.93 -8.43 22.51
C TYR A 194 -27.46 -8.86 22.66
N LYS A 195 -27.25 -9.99 23.35
CA LYS A 195 -25.92 -10.60 23.52
C LYS A 195 -25.18 -10.80 22.19
N VAL A 196 -25.90 -11.16 21.13
CA VAL A 196 -25.39 -11.24 19.75
C VAL A 196 -26.47 -10.69 18.83
N MET A 197 -26.11 -9.78 17.93
CA MET A 197 -27.02 -9.22 16.93
C MET A 197 -26.28 -8.88 15.64
N SER A 198 -27.00 -8.89 14.52
CA SER A 198 -26.50 -8.41 13.23
C SER A 198 -26.82 -6.92 13.07
N MET A 199 -25.91 -6.15 12.48
CA MET A 199 -26.02 -4.69 12.27
C MET A 199 -25.78 -4.29 10.82
#